data_AF-A0A8H6S185-F1
#
_entry.id   AF-A0A8H6S185-F1
#
_cell.length_a   1.000
_cell.length_b   1.000
_cell.length_c   1.000
_cell.angle_alpha   90.00
_cell.angle_beta   90.00
_cell.angle_gamma   90.00
#
_symmetry.space_group_name_H-M   'P 1'
#
loop_
_entity.id
_entity.type
_entity.pdbx_description
1 polymer ?
#
loop_
_entity_poly.entity_id
_entity_poly.type
_entity_poly.pdbx_seq_one_letter_code
_entity_poly.pdbx_strand_id
1 'polypeptide(L)'
;MAPDRNSATRGTHGGARARSGRPSKPTNSNTDQIAAFFLPRRTNQPVPATNFHTFYSASNPEAQVVPAEHADITVSPQDFATLQQEFTFISENDEYGDIARGDVQVEESLVDDLPGAPEKFKCHNCGESLTRNGFNDNPIARRVRSMPNDFFLFTNRFICDNRREGNKGCGRTMQGTDPIILSQLPRFTQLAFPAYITARGAISKTMMWQMRNTFATRFGPAPFSDLVSEIQTRYHAECELMYLDAAKFYHQKQEFHSSKDVLQTLWQLIGYILNVILQLFL
;
A
#
# COMPACT_ATOMS: atom_id res chain seq x y z
N MET A 1 8.30 -9.27 -57.57
CA MET A 1 6.98 -8.91 -58.14
C MET A 1 6.01 -10.05 -57.86
N ALA A 2 5.17 -9.89 -56.83
CA ALA A 2 3.98 -10.70 -56.54
C ALA A 2 3.09 -9.86 -55.58
N PRO A 3 1.75 -9.96 -55.62
CA PRO A 3 0.89 -8.83 -55.31
C PRO A 3 0.22 -8.84 -53.93
N ASP A 4 -0.09 -7.60 -53.55
CA ASP A 4 -1.08 -6.99 -52.67
C ASP A 4 -2.25 -7.77 -52.02
N ARG A 5 -2.54 -7.27 -50.80
CA ARG A 5 -3.83 -6.90 -50.18
C ARG A 5 -4.87 -7.98 -49.93
N ASN A 6 -5.17 -8.18 -48.65
CA ASN A 6 -6.52 -8.52 -48.21
C ASN A 6 -6.94 -7.69 -46.99
N SER A 7 -7.80 -6.71 -47.23
CA SER A 7 -8.53 -5.91 -46.25
C SER A 7 -9.79 -6.67 -45.80
N ALA A 8 -9.82 -7.13 -44.55
CA ALA A 8 -11.00 -7.74 -43.96
C ALA A 8 -11.84 -6.69 -43.21
N THR A 9 -13.12 -6.76 -43.52
CA THR A 9 -14.24 -5.87 -43.19
C THR A 9 -14.61 -5.90 -41.71
N ARG A 10 -14.81 -4.72 -41.11
CA ARG A 10 -15.46 -4.53 -39.80
C ARG A 10 -16.97 -4.74 -39.95
N GLY A 11 -17.48 -5.85 -39.42
CA GLY A 11 -18.91 -6.10 -39.26
C GLY A 11 -19.47 -5.38 -38.04
N THR A 12 -20.41 -4.46 -38.26
CA THR A 12 -21.26 -3.84 -37.25
C THR A 12 -22.46 -4.76 -36.96
N HIS A 13 -22.54 -5.33 -35.75
CA HIS A 13 -23.76 -5.99 -35.27
C HIS A 13 -24.36 -5.20 -34.10
N GLY A 14 -25.34 -4.36 -34.45
CA GLY A 14 -26.34 -3.88 -33.52
C GLY A 14 -27.38 -4.98 -33.27
N GLY A 15 -27.63 -5.27 -32.00
CA GLY A 15 -28.62 -6.25 -31.57
C GLY A 15 -29.43 -5.69 -30.40
N ALA A 16 -30.42 -4.86 -30.71
CA ALA A 16 -31.45 -4.45 -29.77
C ALA A 16 -32.35 -5.66 -29.43
N ARG A 17 -32.28 -6.15 -28.19
CA ARG A 17 -33.27 -7.10 -27.67
C ARG A 17 -34.34 -6.35 -26.89
N ALA A 18 -35.47 -6.13 -27.53
CA ALA A 18 -36.74 -5.84 -26.88
C ALA A 18 -37.13 -7.06 -26.01
N ARG A 19 -37.16 -6.89 -24.68
CA ARG A 19 -37.78 -7.86 -23.78
C ARG A 19 -39.24 -7.48 -23.60
N SER A 20 -40.09 -8.25 -24.27
CA SER A 20 -41.52 -8.35 -24.03
C SER A 20 -41.81 -8.79 -22.59
N GLY A 21 -42.88 -8.20 -22.04
CA GLY A 21 -43.27 -8.29 -20.65
C GLY A 21 -43.59 -9.70 -20.16
N ARG A 22 -43.35 -9.90 -18.86
CA ARG A 22 -43.81 -11.03 -18.08
C ARG A 22 -44.93 -10.51 -17.16
N PRO A 23 -46.15 -11.07 -17.19
CA PRO A 23 -47.20 -10.66 -16.28
C PRO A 23 -46.89 -11.21 -14.88
N SER A 24 -46.75 -10.32 -13.90
CA SER A 24 -46.63 -10.66 -12.49
C SER A 24 -48.00 -10.94 -11.88
N LYS A 25 -48.15 -12.13 -11.31
CA LYS A 25 -49.24 -12.48 -10.38
C LYS A 25 -49.14 -11.63 -9.11
N PRO A 26 -50.26 -11.15 -8.53
CA PRO A 26 -50.26 -10.55 -7.21
C PRO A 26 -50.30 -11.66 -6.15
N THR A 27 -49.16 -11.93 -5.52
CA THR A 27 -49.12 -12.69 -4.27
C THR A 27 -48.98 -11.70 -3.11
N ASN A 28 -50.08 -11.58 -2.40
CA ASN A 28 -50.24 -10.84 -1.15
C ASN A 28 -49.54 -11.65 -0.04
N SER A 29 -48.45 -11.14 0.51
CA SER A 29 -47.85 -11.69 1.74
C SER A 29 -46.99 -10.63 2.42
N ASN A 30 -47.39 -10.29 3.65
CA ASN A 30 -46.60 -9.72 4.73
C ASN A 30 -45.59 -8.62 4.37
N THR A 31 -45.99 -7.39 4.68
CA THR A 31 -45.10 -6.27 5.00
C THR A 31 -44.14 -6.66 6.13
N ASP A 32 -43.04 -7.33 5.76
CA ASP A 32 -41.78 -7.19 6.46
C ASP A 32 -41.43 -5.70 6.45
N GLN A 33 -41.20 -5.15 7.64
CA GLN A 33 -40.68 -3.80 7.81
C GLN A 33 -39.30 -3.74 7.14
N ILE A 34 -39.26 -3.35 5.86
CA ILE A 34 -38.04 -2.88 5.24
C ILE A 34 -37.60 -1.68 6.06
N ALA A 35 -36.49 -1.81 6.78
CA ALA A 35 -35.91 -0.73 7.54
C ALA A 35 -35.87 0.52 6.65
N ALA A 36 -36.44 1.63 7.15
CA ALA A 36 -36.65 2.88 6.41
C ALA A 36 -35.39 3.46 5.73
N PHE A 37 -34.23 2.87 6.02
CA PHE A 37 -32.93 3.16 5.45
C PHE A 37 -32.78 2.79 3.95
N PHE A 38 -33.51 1.79 3.44
CA PHE A 38 -33.42 1.37 2.04
C PHE A 38 -34.44 2.02 1.11
N LEU A 39 -35.23 2.98 1.61
CA LEU A 39 -36.15 3.71 0.77
C LEU A 39 -35.37 4.61 -0.21
N PRO A 40 -35.65 4.55 -1.53
CA PRO A 40 -35.09 5.47 -2.51
C PRO A 40 -35.30 6.92 -2.07
N ARG A 41 -34.22 7.72 -2.10
CA ARG A 41 -34.31 9.14 -1.74
C ARG A 41 -35.38 9.83 -2.60
N ARG A 42 -36.27 10.59 -1.95
CA ARG A 42 -37.21 11.48 -2.65
C ARG A 42 -36.39 12.54 -3.39
N THR A 43 -36.55 12.62 -4.70
CA THR A 43 -35.80 13.52 -5.61
C THR A 43 -36.03 15.01 -5.32
N ASN A 44 -37.00 15.35 -4.47
CA ASN A 44 -37.49 16.72 -4.31
C ASN A 44 -37.11 17.35 -2.96
N GLN A 45 -36.22 16.71 -2.18
CA GLN A 45 -35.74 17.30 -0.94
C GLN A 45 -34.31 17.83 -1.13
N PRO A 46 -34.07 19.15 -1.05
CA PRO A 46 -32.73 19.70 -1.15
C PRO A 46 -31.89 19.14 -0.01
N VAL A 47 -30.72 18.59 -0.34
CA VAL A 47 -29.76 18.13 0.66
C VAL A 47 -29.28 19.37 1.42
N PRO A 48 -29.40 19.43 2.76
CA PRO A 48 -28.82 20.51 3.54
C PRO A 48 -27.33 20.62 3.17
N ALA A 49 -26.93 21.83 2.79
CA ALA A 49 -25.67 22.19 2.14
C ALA A 49 -24.49 21.24 2.43
N THR A 50 -24.15 20.40 1.45
CA THR A 50 -22.89 19.61 1.42
C THR A 50 -21.72 20.44 0.88
N ASN A 51 -21.83 21.76 0.85
CA ASN A 51 -20.72 22.58 0.42
C ASN A 51 -19.68 22.61 1.55
N PHE A 52 -18.55 21.96 1.30
CA PHE A 52 -17.45 21.74 2.24
C PHE A 52 -17.02 23.04 2.96
N HIS A 53 -17.05 24.17 2.23
CA HIS A 53 -16.77 25.48 2.78
C HIS A 53 -17.72 25.89 3.92
N THR A 54 -19.03 25.59 3.81
CA THR A 54 -20.02 25.97 4.82
C THR A 54 -19.86 25.20 6.13
N PHE A 55 -19.45 23.93 6.06
CA PHE A 55 -19.29 23.11 7.27
C PHE A 55 -18.08 23.55 8.09
N TYR A 56 -16.94 23.81 7.42
CA TYR A 56 -15.72 24.24 8.09
C TYR A 56 -15.85 25.64 8.71
N SER A 57 -16.57 26.54 8.02
CA SER A 57 -16.82 27.91 8.49
C SER A 57 -17.72 27.95 9.74
N ALA A 58 -18.68 27.03 9.85
CA ALA A 58 -19.61 27.00 10.99
C ALA A 58 -18.97 26.46 12.28
N SER A 59 -17.96 25.60 12.17
CA SER A 59 -17.27 25.03 13.35
C SER A 59 -16.12 25.88 13.90
N ASN A 60 -15.62 26.87 13.15
CA ASN A 60 -14.50 27.73 13.57
C ASN A 60 -14.76 29.20 13.23
N PRO A 61 -15.66 29.89 13.97
CA PRO A 61 -16.01 31.28 13.71
C PRO A 61 -14.86 32.28 13.96
N GLU A 62 -13.77 31.86 14.60
CA GLU A 62 -12.58 32.69 14.89
C GLU A 62 -11.43 32.52 13.89
N ALA A 63 -11.54 31.61 12.91
CA ALA A 63 -10.53 31.45 11.87
C ALA A 63 -10.67 32.57 10.81
N GLN A 64 -10.33 33.80 11.17
CA GLN A 64 -10.03 34.83 10.19
C GLN A 64 -8.78 34.39 9.44
N VAL A 65 -8.96 33.97 8.19
CA VAL A 65 -7.87 33.67 7.26
C VAL A 65 -7.12 34.98 7.02
N VAL A 66 -6.06 35.22 7.79
CA VAL A 66 -5.06 36.22 7.48
C VAL A 66 -4.45 35.80 6.14
N PRO A 67 -4.46 36.64 5.09
CA PRO A 67 -3.81 36.31 3.83
C PRO A 67 -2.35 35.99 4.13
N ALA A 68 -1.97 34.72 3.96
CA ALA A 68 -0.58 34.33 4.11
C ALA A 68 0.22 35.08 3.05
N GLU A 69 1.06 36.01 3.48
CA GLU A 69 2.11 36.56 2.62
C GLU A 69 2.98 35.38 2.20
N HIS A 70 2.82 34.95 0.95
CA HIS A 70 3.63 33.90 0.35
C HIS A 70 5.06 34.41 0.25
N ALA A 71 5.85 34.20 1.30
CA ALA A 71 7.29 34.27 1.22
C ALA A 71 7.71 33.20 0.19
N ASP A 72 8.17 33.65 -0.96
CA ASP A 72 8.75 32.80 -2.01
C ASP A 72 10.00 32.14 -1.41
N ILE A 73 9.86 30.90 -0.92
CA ILE A 73 10.99 30.09 -0.47
C ILE A 73 11.67 29.56 -1.73
N THR A 74 12.54 30.37 -2.32
CA THR A 74 13.44 29.93 -3.38
C THR A 74 14.55 29.09 -2.76
N VAL A 75 14.44 27.77 -2.89
CA VAL A 75 15.52 26.81 -2.53
C VAL A 75 16.74 27.12 -3.40
N SER A 76 17.91 27.35 -2.79
CA SER A 76 19.10 27.67 -3.57
C SER A 76 19.65 26.41 -4.27
N PRO A 77 20.37 26.56 -5.40
CA PRO A 77 21.03 25.43 -6.04
C PRO A 77 22.04 24.71 -5.14
N GLN A 78 22.64 25.41 -4.16
CA GLN A 78 23.52 24.80 -3.18
C GLN A 78 22.75 23.88 -2.23
N ASP A 79 21.58 24.31 -1.74
CA ASP A 79 20.76 23.49 -0.84
C ASP A 79 20.31 22.21 -1.54
N PHE A 80 20.01 22.28 -2.84
CA PHE A 80 19.66 21.11 -3.64
C PHE A 80 20.84 20.12 -3.76
N ALA A 81 22.07 20.62 -3.98
CA ALA A 81 23.25 19.78 -4.04
C ALA A 81 23.54 19.09 -2.69
N THR A 82 23.38 19.82 -1.59
CA THR A 82 23.53 19.28 -0.23
C THR A 82 22.49 18.20 0.04
N LEU A 83 21.20 18.46 -0.24
CA LEU A 83 20.15 17.46 -0.07
C LEU A 83 20.41 16.20 -0.90
N GLN A 84 20.88 16.36 -2.14
CA GLN A 84 21.18 15.22 -3.00
C GLN A 84 22.35 14.38 -2.46
N GLN A 85 23.36 15.02 -1.87
CA GLN A 85 24.47 14.33 -1.20
C GLN A 85 23.99 13.60 0.07
N GLU A 86 23.11 14.22 0.86
CA GLU A 86 22.50 13.60 2.05
C GLU A 86 21.64 12.37 1.69
N PHE A 87 20.80 12.48 0.65
CA PHE A 87 20.01 11.33 0.18
C PHE A 87 20.89 10.19 -0.31
N THR A 88 22.02 10.50 -0.96
CA THR A 88 22.98 9.48 -1.41
C THR A 88 23.61 8.78 -0.21
N PHE A 89 24.08 9.54 0.79
CA PHE A 89 24.66 9.00 2.02
C PHE A 89 23.69 8.09 2.77
N ILE A 90 22.43 8.51 2.93
CA ILE A 90 21.40 7.71 3.60
C ILE A 90 21.14 6.42 2.82
N SER A 91 21.08 6.49 1.48
CA SER A 91 20.89 5.29 0.64
C SER A 91 22.07 4.31 0.67
N GLU A 92 23.27 4.80 0.96
CA GLU A 92 24.50 3.99 1.03
C GLU A 92 24.75 3.40 2.42
N ASN A 93 24.19 4.00 3.48
CA ASN A 93 24.40 3.60 4.87
C ASN A 93 23.14 3.04 5.54
N ASP A 94 22.03 2.92 4.82
CA ASP A 94 20.86 2.19 5.29
C ASP A 94 21.20 0.69 5.33
N GLU A 95 21.40 0.16 6.55
CA GLU A 95 21.65 -1.26 6.84
C GLU A 95 20.55 -2.17 6.27
N TYR A 96 19.37 -1.62 5.95
CA TYR A 96 18.27 -2.33 5.31
C TYR A 96 18.05 -1.93 3.84
N GLY A 97 18.89 -1.07 3.26
CA GLY A 97 18.82 -0.68 1.86
C GLY A 97 18.94 -1.87 0.90
N ASP A 98 19.65 -2.91 1.34
CA ASP A 98 19.86 -4.16 0.62
C ASP A 98 18.55 -4.96 0.43
N ILE A 99 17.58 -4.81 1.35
CA ILE A 99 16.26 -5.43 1.27
C ILE A 99 15.44 -4.77 0.15
N ALA A 100 15.56 -3.44 -0.01
CA ALA A 100 14.89 -2.71 -1.08
C ALA A 100 15.55 -2.93 -2.45
N ARG A 101 16.87 -3.18 -2.48
CA ARG A 101 17.61 -3.53 -3.71
C ARG A 101 17.41 -4.98 -4.15
N GLY A 102 16.93 -5.85 -3.25
CA GLY A 102 16.69 -7.27 -3.53
C GLY A 102 17.96 -8.12 -3.53
N ASP A 103 19.07 -7.61 -3.00
CA ASP A 103 20.35 -8.31 -2.92
C ASP A 103 20.41 -9.28 -1.73
N VAL A 104 19.66 -8.99 -0.66
CA VAL A 104 19.42 -9.96 0.40
C VAL A 104 18.32 -10.92 -0.06
N GLN A 105 18.73 -12.14 -0.42
CA GLN A 105 17.80 -13.26 -0.42
C GLN A 105 17.28 -13.38 1.02
N VAL A 106 16.05 -12.93 1.26
CA VAL A 106 15.31 -13.31 2.46
C VAL A 106 15.26 -14.83 2.38
N GLU A 107 16.14 -15.50 3.12
CA GLU A 107 16.21 -16.96 3.17
C GLU A 107 14.77 -17.45 3.31
N GLU A 108 14.40 -18.30 2.37
CA GLU A 108 13.08 -18.89 2.31
C GLU A 108 12.66 -19.32 3.71
N SER A 109 11.50 -18.79 4.11
CA SER A 109 10.50 -19.57 4.80
C SER A 109 10.43 -19.49 6.33
N LEU A 110 9.93 -18.35 6.82
CA LEU A 110 8.98 -18.39 7.95
C LEU A 110 7.56 -18.78 7.48
N VAL A 111 7.38 -19.15 6.21
CA VAL A 111 6.09 -19.25 5.50
C VAL A 111 5.69 -20.69 5.17
N ASP A 112 6.62 -21.66 5.20
CA ASP A 112 6.31 -23.06 4.90
C ASP A 112 5.52 -23.73 6.02
N ASP A 113 5.65 -23.23 7.26
CA ASP A 113 4.95 -23.79 8.41
C ASP A 113 3.86 -22.84 8.92
N LEU A 114 2.96 -22.42 8.04
CA LEU A 114 1.66 -21.95 8.50
C LEU A 114 0.99 -23.11 9.26
N PRO A 115 0.76 -23.00 10.58
CA PRO A 115 0.24 -24.13 11.35
C PRO A 115 -1.07 -24.62 10.72
N GLY A 116 -1.16 -25.93 10.51
CA GLY A 116 -2.33 -26.58 9.90
C GLY A 116 -2.56 -26.29 8.41
N ALA A 117 -1.71 -25.53 7.73
CA ALA A 117 -1.82 -25.40 6.28
C ALA A 117 -1.63 -26.76 5.61
N PRO A 118 -2.37 -27.07 4.53
CA PRO A 118 -2.13 -28.29 3.79
C PRO A 118 -0.75 -28.23 3.13
N GLU A 119 -0.02 -29.35 3.12
CA GLU A 119 1.28 -29.46 2.42
C GLU A 119 1.18 -29.07 0.94
N LYS A 120 0.02 -29.35 0.32
CA LYS A 120 -0.25 -29.04 -1.09
C LYS A 120 -1.68 -28.51 -1.24
N PHE A 121 -1.82 -27.39 -1.94
CA PHE A 121 -3.11 -26.87 -2.35
C PHE A 121 -3.66 -27.65 -3.55
N LYS A 122 -4.98 -27.84 -3.59
CA LYS A 122 -5.68 -28.51 -4.68
C LYS A 122 -6.25 -27.49 -5.66
N CYS A 123 -6.22 -27.84 -6.94
CA CYS A 123 -6.84 -27.09 -8.01
C CYS A 123 -8.36 -27.28 -7.97
N HIS A 124 -9.13 -26.20 -7.96
CA HIS A 124 -10.60 -26.29 -7.97
C HIS A 124 -11.16 -26.92 -9.26
N ASN A 125 -10.44 -26.81 -10.38
CA ASN A 125 -10.92 -27.29 -11.67
C ASN A 125 -10.71 -28.79 -11.89
N CYS A 126 -9.57 -29.35 -11.47
CA CYS A 126 -9.22 -30.75 -11.73
C CYS A 126 -8.91 -31.56 -10.46
N GLY A 127 -8.93 -30.93 -9.28
CA GLY A 127 -8.60 -31.58 -8.01
C GLY A 127 -7.11 -31.84 -7.77
N GLU A 128 -6.27 -31.67 -8.80
CA GLU A 128 -4.83 -31.96 -8.72
C GLU A 128 -4.05 -30.98 -7.85
N SER A 129 -2.91 -31.44 -7.34
CA SER A 129 -2.02 -30.65 -6.48
C SER A 129 -1.30 -29.55 -7.26
N LEU A 130 -1.39 -28.33 -6.74
CA LEU A 130 -0.71 -27.14 -7.24
C LEU A 130 0.76 -27.11 -6.83
N THR A 131 1.61 -26.58 -7.70
CA THR A 131 3.01 -26.29 -7.41
C THR A 131 3.19 -24.79 -7.17
N ARG A 132 4.10 -24.45 -6.25
CA ARG A 132 4.52 -23.07 -6.01
C ARG A 132 5.42 -22.63 -7.17
N ASN A 133 5.13 -21.48 -7.75
CA ASN A 133 5.83 -20.91 -8.90
C ASN A 133 6.30 -19.49 -8.57
N GLY A 134 7.09 -19.38 -7.49
CA GLY A 134 7.66 -18.12 -7.00
C GLY A 134 6.62 -17.09 -6.55
N PHE A 135 7.09 -15.88 -6.28
CA PHE A 135 6.26 -14.71 -6.05
C PHE A 135 5.59 -14.26 -7.34
N ASN A 136 4.48 -13.54 -7.22
CA ASN A 136 3.85 -12.93 -8.39
C ASN A 136 4.71 -11.76 -8.88
N ASP A 137 4.97 -11.66 -10.18
CA ASP A 137 5.75 -10.53 -10.74
C ASP A 137 4.85 -9.39 -11.26
N ASN A 138 3.57 -9.65 -11.50
CA ASN A 138 2.64 -8.66 -12.04
C ASN A 138 1.21 -8.81 -11.51
N PRO A 139 0.76 -7.95 -10.58
CA PRO A 139 1.57 -6.99 -9.80
C PRO A 139 2.45 -7.71 -8.77
N ILE A 140 3.66 -7.20 -8.53
CA ILE A 140 4.62 -7.74 -7.55
C ILE A 140 3.98 -7.85 -6.16
N ALA A 141 3.31 -6.77 -5.77
CA ALA A 141 2.63 -6.69 -4.50
C ALA A 141 1.30 -5.98 -4.65
N ARG A 142 0.31 -6.41 -3.86
CA ARG A 142 -0.99 -5.74 -3.80
C ARG A 142 -1.00 -4.76 -2.63
N ARG A 143 -1.15 -3.46 -2.93
CA ARG A 143 -1.35 -2.43 -1.88
C ARG A 143 -2.67 -2.68 -1.15
N VAL A 144 -2.60 -2.82 0.16
CA VAL A 144 -3.72 -2.90 1.08
C VAL A 144 -3.87 -1.54 1.75
N ARG A 145 -5.04 -0.92 1.58
CA ARG A 145 -5.35 0.33 2.26
C ARG A 145 -5.63 0.08 3.74
N SER A 146 -4.94 0.81 4.61
CA SER A 146 -5.18 0.79 6.05
C SER A 146 -4.90 2.16 6.66
N MET A 147 -5.34 2.35 7.91
CA MET A 147 -5.11 3.58 8.66
C MET A 147 -4.18 3.29 9.86
N PRO A 148 -3.13 4.10 10.08
CA PRO A 148 -2.71 5.25 9.26
C PRO A 148 -1.96 4.85 7.97
N ASN A 149 -1.38 3.65 7.94
CA ASN A 149 -0.42 3.25 6.91
C ASN A 149 -0.96 2.18 6.01
N ASP A 150 -0.64 2.28 4.73
CA ASP A 150 -0.87 1.18 3.80
C ASP A 150 0.24 0.14 3.94
N PHE A 151 -0.09 -1.11 3.65
CA PHE A 151 0.90 -2.20 3.60
C PHE A 151 0.75 -2.98 2.31
N PHE A 152 1.82 -3.66 1.91
CA PHE A 152 1.84 -4.45 0.68
C PHE A 152 1.67 -5.93 1.01
N LEU A 153 0.84 -6.60 0.23
CA LEU A 153 0.58 -8.03 0.36
C LEU A 153 1.25 -8.75 -0.80
N PHE A 154 2.23 -9.57 -0.45
CA PHE A 154 2.96 -10.45 -1.35
C PHE A 154 2.36 -11.84 -1.28
N THR A 155 2.16 -12.47 -2.43
CA THR A 155 1.71 -13.86 -2.47
C THR A 155 2.44 -14.65 -3.51
N ASN A 156 2.65 -15.92 -3.18
CA ASN A 156 3.10 -16.91 -4.13
C ASN A 156 2.06 -17.11 -5.24
N ARG A 157 2.56 -17.34 -6.44
CA ARG A 157 1.77 -17.83 -7.57
C ARG A 157 1.76 -19.35 -7.53
N PHE A 158 0.59 -19.94 -7.68
CA PHE A 158 0.41 -21.38 -7.76
C PHE A 158 0.07 -21.78 -9.19
N ILE A 159 0.71 -22.82 -9.71
CA ILE A 159 0.44 -23.37 -11.04
C ILE A 159 -0.07 -24.80 -10.93
N CYS A 160 -1.13 -25.10 -11.67
CA CYS A 160 -1.61 -26.45 -11.88
C CYS A 160 -0.88 -27.02 -13.10
N ASP A 161 0.32 -27.57 -12.89
CA ASP A 161 1.21 -27.98 -13.98
C ASP A 161 0.60 -29.09 -14.85
N ASN A 162 0.49 -28.83 -16.16
CA ASN A 162 -0.02 -29.79 -17.14
C ASN A 162 1.05 -30.73 -17.69
N ARG A 163 2.33 -30.48 -17.38
CA ARG A 163 3.48 -31.27 -17.85
C ARG A 163 3.82 -32.44 -16.91
N ARG A 164 3.18 -32.52 -15.75
CA ARG A 164 3.43 -33.59 -14.77
C ARG A 164 3.01 -34.95 -15.34
N GLU A 165 3.91 -35.93 -15.26
CA GLU A 165 3.65 -37.32 -15.62
C GLU A 165 2.75 -37.98 -14.56
N GLY A 166 1.73 -38.74 -14.98
CA GLY A 166 0.73 -39.38 -14.11
C GLY A 166 -0.51 -38.53 -13.85
N ASN A 167 -0.33 -37.35 -13.26
CA ASN A 167 -1.44 -36.48 -12.85
C ASN A 167 -1.42 -35.15 -13.62
N LYS A 168 -1.98 -35.15 -14.83
CA LYS A 168 -1.99 -33.97 -15.71
C LYS A 168 -2.87 -32.86 -15.11
N GLY A 169 -2.25 -31.76 -14.69
CA GLY A 169 -2.94 -30.55 -14.28
C GLY A 169 -3.61 -29.82 -15.45
N CYS A 170 -4.46 -28.84 -15.12
CA CYS A 170 -5.22 -28.07 -16.10
C CYS A 170 -4.47 -26.87 -16.71
N GLY A 171 -3.23 -26.61 -16.32
CA GLY A 171 -2.41 -25.48 -16.79
C GLY A 171 -2.79 -24.11 -16.22
N ARG A 172 -3.82 -24.04 -15.36
CA ARG A 172 -4.26 -22.77 -14.76
C ARG A 172 -3.28 -22.30 -13.69
N THR A 173 -3.13 -20.97 -13.59
CA THR A 173 -2.39 -20.32 -12.51
C THR A 173 -3.35 -19.60 -11.59
N MET A 174 -3.14 -19.74 -10.28
CA MET A 174 -3.91 -19.06 -9.23
C MET A 174 -2.96 -18.23 -8.37
N GLN A 175 -3.47 -17.15 -7.81
CA GLN A 175 -2.73 -16.32 -6.85
C GLN A 175 -2.95 -16.86 -5.44
N GLY A 176 -1.99 -16.71 -4.53
CA GLY A 176 -2.20 -17.06 -3.11
C GLY A 176 -3.33 -16.26 -2.44
N THR A 177 -3.71 -15.13 -3.03
CA THR A 177 -4.87 -14.32 -2.65
C THR A 177 -6.21 -14.81 -3.17
N ASP A 178 -6.23 -15.84 -4.04
CA ASP A 178 -7.44 -16.37 -4.62
C ASP A 178 -8.33 -16.98 -3.51
N PRO A 179 -9.63 -16.63 -3.43
CA PRO A 179 -10.56 -17.21 -2.45
C PRO A 179 -10.53 -18.74 -2.43
N ILE A 180 -10.28 -19.39 -3.57
CA ILE A 180 -10.17 -20.85 -3.67
C ILE A 180 -8.97 -21.37 -2.87
N ILE A 181 -7.82 -20.70 -2.95
CA ILE A 181 -6.61 -21.08 -2.20
C ILE A 181 -6.82 -20.77 -0.72
N LEU A 182 -7.34 -19.57 -0.40
CA LEU A 182 -7.61 -19.18 0.98
C LEU A 182 -8.63 -20.10 1.66
N SER A 183 -9.64 -20.60 0.95
CA SER A 183 -10.65 -21.50 1.50
C SER A 183 -10.10 -22.86 1.94
N GLN A 184 -8.92 -23.26 1.43
CA GLN A 184 -8.25 -24.51 1.79
C GLN A 184 -7.38 -24.39 3.05
N LEU A 185 -7.10 -23.16 3.49
CA LEU A 185 -6.37 -22.91 4.73
C LEU A 185 -7.26 -23.22 5.95
N PRO A 186 -6.69 -23.53 7.12
CA PRO A 186 -7.45 -23.60 8.36
C PRO A 186 -8.24 -22.34 8.63
N ARG A 187 -9.42 -22.49 9.25
CA ARG A 187 -10.33 -21.37 9.56
C ARG A 187 -9.64 -20.26 10.35
N PHE A 188 -8.77 -20.60 11.30
CA PHE A 188 -8.06 -19.58 12.09
C PHE A 188 -7.12 -18.76 11.21
N THR A 189 -6.43 -19.37 10.25
CA THR A 189 -5.56 -18.67 9.28
C THR A 189 -6.39 -17.77 8.36
N GLN A 190 -7.54 -18.26 7.89
CA GLN A 190 -8.48 -17.43 7.10
C GLN A 190 -8.96 -16.20 7.90
N LEU A 191 -9.24 -16.38 9.19
CA LEU A 191 -9.64 -15.30 10.09
C LEU A 191 -8.49 -14.36 10.44
N ALA A 192 -7.26 -14.86 10.53
CA ALA A 192 -6.05 -14.07 10.77
C ALA A 192 -5.64 -13.23 9.54
N PHE A 193 -6.09 -13.60 8.34
CA PHE A 193 -5.73 -12.88 7.11
C PHE A 193 -6.07 -11.38 7.21
N PRO A 194 -5.12 -10.44 7.03
CA PRO A 194 -5.27 -9.07 7.50
C PRO A 194 -6.18 -8.19 6.62
N ALA A 195 -6.54 -8.65 5.42
CA ALA A 195 -7.16 -7.81 4.40
C ALA A 195 -8.36 -8.46 3.69
N TYR A 196 -9.32 -7.64 3.28
CA TYR A 196 -10.32 -8.00 2.28
C TYR A 196 -9.78 -7.65 0.89
N ILE A 197 -9.78 -8.63 0.00
CA ILE A 197 -9.23 -8.49 -1.36
C ILE A 197 -10.38 -8.33 -2.36
N THR A 198 -10.26 -7.34 -3.23
CA THR A 198 -11.21 -7.04 -4.30
C THR A 198 -10.54 -7.12 -5.67
N ALA A 199 -11.28 -7.02 -6.77
CA ALA A 199 -10.68 -7.01 -8.11
C ALA A 199 -9.72 -5.82 -8.32
N ARG A 200 -9.94 -4.67 -7.65
CA ARG A 200 -9.21 -3.42 -7.88
C ARG A 200 -8.22 -3.04 -6.77
N GLY A 201 -8.15 -3.81 -5.70
CA GLY A 201 -7.27 -3.48 -4.57
C GLY A 201 -7.56 -4.34 -3.35
N ALA A 202 -7.09 -3.89 -2.18
CA ALA A 202 -7.38 -4.52 -0.91
C ALA A 202 -7.56 -3.48 0.19
N ILE A 203 -8.34 -3.82 1.22
CA ILE A 203 -8.64 -2.97 2.38
C ILE A 203 -8.39 -3.79 3.64
N SER A 204 -7.76 -3.22 4.66
CA SER A 204 -7.51 -3.95 5.91
C SER A 204 -8.82 -4.27 6.65
N LYS A 205 -8.81 -5.35 7.43
CA LYS A 205 -9.96 -5.72 8.26
C LYS A 205 -10.33 -4.62 9.26
N THR A 206 -9.34 -3.97 9.86
CA THR A 206 -9.52 -2.85 10.78
C THR A 206 -10.20 -1.65 10.10
N MET A 207 -9.73 -1.28 8.91
CA MET A 207 -10.33 -0.19 8.12
C MET A 207 -11.78 -0.53 7.72
N MET A 208 -12.04 -1.77 7.30
CA MET A 208 -13.40 -2.22 7.00
C MET A 208 -14.33 -2.16 8.23
N TRP A 209 -13.82 -2.49 9.42
CA TRP A 209 -14.58 -2.36 10.67
C TRP A 209 -14.93 -0.91 10.97
N GLN A 210 -13.98 0.01 10.80
CA GLN A 210 -14.21 1.44 10.94
C GLN A 210 -15.23 1.96 9.91
N MET A 211 -15.11 1.56 8.64
CA MET A 211 -16.10 1.87 7.59
C MET A 211 -17.50 1.42 7.99
N ARG A 212 -17.66 0.21 8.54
CA ARG A 212 -18.97 -0.28 8.97
C ARG A 212 -19.55 0.57 10.10
N ASN A 213 -18.74 0.94 11.08
CA ASN A 213 -19.17 1.76 12.21
C ASN A 213 -19.59 3.16 11.77
N THR A 214 -18.82 3.79 10.88
CA THR A 214 -19.13 5.12 10.34
C THR A 214 -20.37 5.08 9.44
N PHE A 215 -20.53 4.04 8.62
CA PHE A 215 -21.70 3.92 7.74
C PHE A 215 -22.98 3.68 8.53
N ALA A 216 -22.89 2.95 9.65
CA ALA A 216 -24.01 2.76 10.57
C ALA A 216 -24.49 4.08 11.20
N THR A 217 -23.60 5.05 11.41
CA THR A 217 -23.94 6.38 11.94
C THR A 217 -24.32 7.40 10.86
N ARG A 218 -24.59 6.95 9.63
CA ARG A 218 -24.89 7.79 8.45
C ARG A 218 -23.73 8.65 7.95
N PHE A 219 -22.51 8.37 8.40
CA PHE A 219 -21.32 8.95 7.79
C PHE A 219 -21.12 8.29 6.42
N GLY A 220 -21.33 9.03 5.34
CA GLY A 220 -21.28 8.48 3.99
C GLY A 220 -19.88 8.01 3.57
N PRO A 221 -19.75 7.30 2.44
CA PRO A 221 -18.46 6.89 1.91
C PRO A 221 -17.57 8.07 1.48
N ALA A 222 -18.15 9.16 0.98
CA ALA A 222 -17.42 10.37 0.58
C ALA A 222 -16.73 11.09 1.75
N PRO A 223 -17.43 11.49 2.83
CA PRO A 223 -16.75 12.10 3.98
C PRO A 223 -15.78 11.12 4.66
N PHE A 224 -16.01 9.80 4.54
CA PHE A 224 -15.04 8.80 4.99
C PHE A 224 -13.77 8.77 4.15
N SER A 225 -13.85 8.87 2.81
CA SER A 225 -12.65 8.97 2.00
C SER A 225 -11.86 10.22 2.31
N ASP A 226 -12.53 11.35 2.51
CA ASP A 226 -11.87 12.62 2.85
C ASP A 226 -11.16 12.52 4.21
N LEU A 227 -11.81 11.93 5.21
CA LEU A 227 -11.22 11.65 6.52
C LEU A 227 -9.99 10.75 6.42
N VAL A 228 -10.06 9.67 5.64
CA VAL A 228 -8.92 8.75 5.44
C VAL A 228 -7.76 9.48 4.76
N SER A 229 -8.05 10.26 3.72
CA SER A 229 -7.05 11.07 3.04
C SER A 229 -6.38 12.07 3.98
N GLU A 230 -7.15 12.75 4.82
CA GLU A 230 -6.61 13.69 5.81
C GLU A 230 -5.71 12.99 6.83
N ILE A 231 -6.14 11.83 7.36
CA ILE A 231 -5.33 11.03 8.29
C ILE A 231 -4.02 10.59 7.64
N GLN A 232 -4.06 10.18 6.37
CA GLN A 232 -2.86 9.76 5.63
C GLN A 232 -1.91 10.95 5.38
N THR A 233 -2.43 12.10 4.98
CA THR A 233 -1.64 13.33 4.79
C THR A 233 -0.99 13.75 6.10
N ARG A 234 -1.74 13.74 7.21
CA ARG A 234 -1.21 14.07 8.53
C ARG A 234 -0.11 13.10 8.95
N TYR A 235 -0.33 11.79 8.79
CA TYR A 235 0.67 10.79 9.13
C TYR A 235 1.96 10.96 8.31
N HIS A 236 1.82 11.26 7.01
CA HIS A 236 2.97 11.56 6.16
C HIS A 236 3.78 12.75 6.70
N ALA A 237 3.12 13.85 7.05
CA ALA A 237 3.77 15.02 7.64
C ALA A 237 4.45 14.69 8.99
N GLU A 238 3.82 13.86 9.84
CA GLU A 238 4.43 13.38 11.09
C GLU A 238 5.71 12.56 10.81
N CYS A 239 5.70 11.67 9.81
CA CYS A 239 6.90 10.93 9.39
C CYS A 239 8.00 11.82 8.82
N GLU A 240 7.66 12.83 8.02
CA GLU A 240 8.64 13.81 7.51
C GLU A 240 9.31 14.57 8.65
N LEU A 241 8.54 15.01 9.65
CA LEU A 241 9.09 15.67 10.83
C LEU A 241 10.02 14.75 11.63
N MET A 242 9.65 13.49 11.82
CA MET A 242 10.52 12.50 12.48
C MET A 242 11.82 12.28 11.70
N TYR A 243 11.74 12.22 10.37
CA TYR A 243 12.92 12.07 9.52
C TYR A 243 13.84 13.28 9.59
N LEU A 244 13.29 14.50 9.55
CA LEU A 244 14.06 15.73 9.71
C LEU A 244 14.73 15.83 11.08
N ASP A 245 14.05 15.40 12.15
CA ASP A 245 14.63 15.36 13.49
C ASP A 245 15.80 14.35 13.58
N ALA A 246 15.61 13.16 13.00
CA ALA A 246 16.67 12.16 12.90
C ALA A 246 17.87 12.69 12.09
N ALA A 247 17.63 13.32 10.94
CA ALA A 247 18.69 13.90 10.10
C ALA A 247 19.51 14.95 10.87
N LYS A 248 18.84 15.84 11.61
CA LYS A 248 19.52 16.82 12.49
C LYS A 248 20.38 16.15 13.55
N PHE A 249 19.86 15.09 14.19
CA PHE A 249 20.61 14.33 15.18
C PHE A 249 21.87 13.69 14.58
N TYR A 250 21.80 13.12 13.38
CA TYR A 250 22.96 12.57 12.69
C TYR A 250 23.99 13.64 12.29
N HIS A 251 23.54 14.79 11.79
CA HIS A 251 24.43 15.91 11.46
C HIS A 251 25.20 16.39 12.69
N GLN A 252 24.51 16.61 13.81
CA GLN A 252 25.15 17.01 15.06
C GLN A 252 26.16 15.97 15.54
N LYS A 253 25.84 14.67 15.42
CA LYS A 253 26.76 13.58 15.80
C LYS A 253 28.02 13.56 14.92
N GLN A 254 27.91 13.86 13.63
CA GLN A 254 29.05 13.93 12.71
C GLN A 254 30.01 15.06 13.07
N GLU A 255 29.50 16.25 13.44
CA GLU A 255 30.33 17.37 13.91
C GLU A 255 31.13 17.01 15.18
N PHE A 256 30.51 16.28 16.09
CA PHE A 256 31.18 15.79 17.30
C PHE A 256 32.26 14.73 17.00
N HIS A 257 32.06 13.87 16.00
CA HIS A 257 33.08 12.89 15.59
C HIS A 257 34.25 13.59 14.90
N SER A 258 33.96 14.49 13.95
CA SER A 258 34.99 15.30 13.28
C SER A 258 35.85 16.09 14.28
N SER A 259 35.23 16.67 15.31
CA SER A 259 35.96 17.40 16.36
C SER A 259 36.88 16.49 17.19
N LYS A 260 36.45 15.26 17.49
CA LYS A 260 37.29 14.28 18.20
C LYS A 260 38.45 13.81 17.35
N ASP A 261 38.24 13.59 16.05
CA ASP A 261 39.30 13.20 15.12
C ASP A 261 40.36 14.30 15.00
N VAL A 262 39.94 15.58 14.96
CA VAL A 262 40.86 16.73 15.00
C VAL A 262 41.65 16.78 16.32
N LEU A 263 40.99 16.57 17.46
CA LEU A 263 41.69 16.55 18.76
C LEU A 263 42.67 15.36 18.86
N GLN A 264 42.29 14.20 18.34
CA GLN A 264 43.12 13.00 18.36
C GLN A 264 44.36 13.17 17.45
N THR A 265 44.19 13.75 16.26
CA THR A 265 45.31 14.07 15.37
C THR A 265 46.26 15.10 15.98
N LEU A 266 45.73 16.15 16.63
CA LEU A 266 46.55 17.11 17.38
C LEU A 266 47.33 16.45 18.52
N TRP A 267 46.69 15.55 19.27
CA TRP A 267 47.35 14.85 20.36
C TRP A 267 48.47 13.92 19.88
N GLN A 268 48.27 13.23 18.75
CA GLN A 268 49.31 12.43 18.11
C GLN A 268 50.49 13.28 17.63
N LEU A 269 50.23 14.46 17.05
CA LEU A 269 51.29 15.39 16.63
C LEU A 269 52.10 15.92 17.81
N ILE A 270 51.43 16.31 18.91
CA ILE A 270 52.12 16.76 20.13
C ILE A 270 53.00 15.63 20.68
N GLY A 271 52.49 14.41 20.75
CA GLY A 271 53.27 13.24 21.19
C GLY A 271 54.48 12.97 20.30
N TYR A 272 54.34 13.10 18.98
CA TYR A 272 55.45 12.95 18.03
C TYR A 272 56.53 14.03 18.22
N ILE A 273 56.14 15.31 18.35
CA ILE A 273 57.07 16.43 18.57
C ILE A 273 57.85 16.23 19.87
N LEU A 274 57.18 15.86 20.97
CA LEU A 274 57.83 15.61 22.25
C LEU A 274 58.84 14.46 22.18
N ASN A 275 58.53 13.39 21.44
CA ASN A 275 59.45 12.26 21.24
C ASN A 275 60.70 12.67 20.43
N VAL A 276 60.53 13.46 19.36
CA VAL A 276 61.67 14.00 18.58
C VAL A 276 62.57 14.89 19.43
N ILE A 277 61.98 15.78 20.24
CA ILE A 277 62.74 16.63 21.17
C ILE A 277 63.54 15.76 22.15
N LEU A 278 62.93 14.72 22.73
CA LEU A 278 63.61 13.81 23.66
C LEU A 278 64.82 13.09 23.03
N GLN A 279 64.69 12.65 21.78
CA GLN A 279 65.79 12.00 21.02
C GLN A 279 66.96 12.95 20.71
N LEU A 280 66.71 14.26 20.64
CA LEU A 280 67.77 15.25 20.41
C LEU A 280 68.58 15.58 21.67
N PHE A 281 68.03 15.30 22.86
CA PHE A 281 68.68 15.58 24.15
C PHE A 281 69.38 14.36 24.77
N LEU A 282 69.16 13.15 24.23
CA LEU A 282 69.83 11.91 24.62
C LEU A 282 71.02 11.62 23.71
#